data_AF-A0A538B5Y4-F1
#
_entry.id   AF-A0A538B5Y4-F1
#
_cell.length_a   1.000
_cell.length_b   1.000
_cell.length_c   1.000
_cell.angle_alpha   90.00
_cell.angle_beta   90.00
_cell.angle_gamma   90.00
#
_symmetry.space_group_name_H-M   'P 1'
#
loop_
_entity.id
_entity.type
_entity.pdbx_description
1 polymer ?
#
loop_
_entity_poly.entity_id
_entity_poly.type
_entity_poly.pdbx_seq_one_letter_code
_entity_poly.pdbx_strand_id
1 'polypeptide(L)'
;MREGDDEVARRAAAFCRRFAWEQPDDAPGLLLGWEDEAPAEPLARANAGGQPYGDIGAAVAFLASSFEEGGDDADLEAAVELHDLVVALGEGVWQPANALVGWGGAILYEITGEDAFLATTERMADVLCEAQAPSGSWGEGDDVLTALAAAALVAMADAVDARADV
;
A
#
# COMPACT_ATOMS: atom_id res chain seq x y z
N MET A 1 23.77 9.37 -11.27
CA MET A 1 22.92 8.30 -10.73
C MET A 1 23.65 7.75 -9.53
N ARG A 2 23.13 7.96 -8.32
CA ARG A 2 23.68 7.30 -7.14
C ARG A 2 22.96 5.96 -7.14
N GLU A 3 23.65 4.88 -7.50
CA GLU A 3 23.12 3.52 -7.27
C GLU A 3 22.66 3.50 -5.81
N GLY A 4 21.35 3.39 -5.62
CA GLY A 4 20.82 2.90 -4.36
C GLY A 4 21.46 1.54 -4.14
N ASP A 5 21.71 1.18 -2.89
CA ASP A 5 22.33 -0.10 -2.60
C ASP A 5 21.36 -1.22 -3.01
N ASP A 6 21.52 -1.79 -4.21
CA ASP A 6 20.68 -2.87 -4.76
C ASP A 6 20.57 -4.05 -3.79
N GLU A 7 21.58 -4.25 -2.93
CA GLU A 7 21.54 -5.24 -1.87
C GLU A 7 20.53 -4.86 -0.77
N VAL A 8 20.45 -3.58 -0.41
CA VAL A 8 19.43 -3.07 0.53
C VAL A 8 18.03 -3.22 -0.04
N ALA A 9 17.83 -2.87 -1.31
CA ALA A 9 16.53 -3.02 -1.98
C ALA A 9 16.10 -4.50 -1.99
N ARG A 10 16.98 -5.40 -2.41
CA ARG A 10 16.72 -6.84 -2.43
C ARG A 10 16.44 -7.40 -1.04
N ARG A 11 17.13 -6.92 -0.01
CA ARG A 11 16.90 -7.34 1.38
C ARG A 11 15.56 -6.83 1.91
N ALA A 12 15.17 -5.61 1.54
CA ALA A 12 13.85 -5.06 1.87
C ALA A 12 12.74 -5.85 1.18
N ALA A 13 12.89 -6.17 -0.11
CA ALA A 13 11.92 -6.98 -0.85
C ALA A 13 11.76 -8.37 -0.23
N ALA A 14 12.87 -9.04 0.09
CA ALA A 14 12.84 -10.32 0.78
C ALA A 14 12.12 -10.26 2.14
N PHE A 15 12.26 -9.15 2.88
CA PHE A 15 11.54 -8.95 4.14
C PHE A 15 10.04 -8.74 3.92
N CYS A 16 9.64 -7.91 2.95
CA CYS A 16 8.24 -7.66 2.62
C CYS A 16 7.55 -8.93 2.08
N ARG A 17 8.22 -9.71 1.22
CA ARG A 17 7.71 -11.01 0.74
C ARG A 17 7.46 -11.99 1.87
N ARG A 18 8.42 -12.09 2.78
CA ARG A 18 8.27 -12.93 3.97
C ARG A 18 7.07 -12.51 4.79
N PHE A 19 6.85 -11.21 4.95
CA PHE A 19 5.69 -10.67 5.64
C PHE A 19 4.37 -11.03 4.96
N ALA A 20 4.29 -11.06 3.63
CA ALA A 20 3.11 -11.53 2.89
C ALA A 20 2.80 -13.00 3.18
N TRP A 21 3.81 -13.87 3.06
CA TRP A 21 3.59 -15.34 3.07
C TRP A 21 3.50 -15.99 4.44
N GLU A 22 3.97 -15.32 5.48
CA GLU A 22 3.91 -15.90 6.82
C GLU A 22 2.57 -15.64 7.50
N GLN A 23 1.68 -14.79 6.97
CA GLN A 23 0.42 -14.49 7.64
C GLN A 23 -0.45 -15.74 7.83
N PRO A 24 -0.93 -16.02 9.06
CA PRO A 24 -1.78 -17.16 9.31
C PRO A 24 -3.23 -16.88 8.86
N ASP A 25 -3.82 -17.83 8.16
CA ASP A 25 -5.17 -17.73 7.56
C ASP A 25 -6.28 -17.31 8.57
N ASP A 26 -6.13 -17.70 9.84
CA ASP A 26 -7.14 -17.51 10.89
C ASP A 26 -6.88 -16.31 11.81
N ALA A 27 -5.87 -15.46 11.55
CA ALA A 27 -5.61 -14.29 12.40
C ALA A 27 -6.60 -13.13 12.16
N PRO A 28 -6.99 -12.39 13.21
CA PRO A 28 -7.88 -11.23 13.08
C PRO A 28 -7.15 -9.97 12.57
N GLY A 29 -6.07 -10.11 11.81
CA GLY A 29 -5.21 -9.01 11.39
C GLY A 29 -3.84 -9.44 10.86
N LEU A 30 -2.99 -8.46 10.55
CA LEU A 30 -1.61 -8.66 10.10
C LEU A 30 -0.65 -8.70 11.29
N LEU A 31 0.29 -9.64 11.31
CA LEU A 31 1.22 -9.91 12.42
C LEU A 31 2.66 -9.50 12.08
N LEU A 32 3.35 -8.83 13.02
CA LEU A 32 4.79 -8.55 12.93
C LEU A 32 5.57 -9.46 13.87
N GLY A 33 6.36 -10.37 13.29
CA GLY A 33 7.34 -11.17 14.02
C GLY A 33 6.78 -12.49 14.56
N TRP A 34 7.70 -13.44 14.67
CA TRP A 34 7.48 -14.77 15.22
C TRP A 34 8.52 -14.95 16.32
N GLU A 35 8.12 -14.93 17.59
CA GLU A 35 8.97 -15.41 18.67
C GLU A 35 8.54 -16.85 18.97
N ASP A 36 9.49 -17.79 18.86
CA ASP A 36 9.32 -19.19 19.29
C ASP A 36 7.97 -19.83 18.90
N GLU A 37 7.59 -19.73 17.61
CA GLU A 37 6.35 -20.30 17.03
C GLU A 37 5.03 -19.65 17.48
N ALA A 38 5.07 -18.50 18.16
CA ALA A 38 3.90 -17.71 18.51
C ALA A 38 3.87 -16.35 17.77
N PRO A 39 2.69 -15.88 17.33
CA PRO A 39 2.52 -14.51 16.83
C PRO A 39 3.02 -13.48 17.85
N ALA A 40 4.05 -12.71 17.49
CA ALA A 40 4.25 -11.41 18.12
C ALA A 40 3.09 -10.51 17.66
N GLU A 41 2.63 -9.64 18.55
CA GLU A 41 1.36 -8.92 18.48
C GLU A 41 0.97 -8.36 17.08
N PRO A 42 -0.34 -8.30 16.74
CA PRO A 42 -0.76 -7.81 15.44
C PRO A 42 -0.29 -6.38 15.18
N LEU A 43 0.41 -6.19 14.06
CA LEU A 43 0.75 -4.89 13.48
C LEU A 43 -0.51 -4.10 13.14
N ALA A 44 -1.51 -4.79 12.60
CA ALA A 44 -2.80 -4.21 12.27
C ALA A 44 -3.92 -5.19 12.59
N ARG A 45 -5.03 -4.67 13.12
CA ARG A 45 -6.23 -5.48 13.45
C ARG A 45 -7.36 -5.13 12.50
N ALA A 46 -8.11 -6.15 12.07
CA ALA A 46 -9.31 -5.95 11.27
C ALA A 46 -10.29 -4.99 11.98
N ASN A 47 -10.81 -4.04 11.22
CA ASN A 47 -11.77 -3.01 11.61
C ASN A 47 -11.27 -2.04 12.70
N ALA A 48 -9.95 -1.92 12.90
CA ALA A 48 -9.37 -0.94 13.81
C ALA A 48 -8.87 0.30 13.05
N GLY A 49 -9.07 1.49 13.62
CA GLY A 49 -8.50 2.74 13.11
C GLY A 49 -7.12 3.05 13.71
N GLY A 50 -6.40 3.99 13.11
CA GLY A 50 -5.08 4.44 13.62
C GLY A 50 -3.99 3.37 13.57
N GLN A 51 -4.13 2.41 12.66
CA GLN A 51 -3.16 1.35 12.39
C GLN A 51 -2.28 1.77 11.20
N PRO A 52 -1.08 1.18 11.03
CA PRO A 52 -0.14 1.55 9.97
C PRO A 52 -0.50 0.97 8.60
N TYR A 53 -1.76 1.11 8.15
CA TYR A 53 -2.19 0.62 6.84
C TYR A 53 -1.45 1.34 5.69
N GLY A 54 -1.12 2.61 5.86
CA GLY A 54 -0.27 3.35 4.91
C GLY A 54 1.11 2.71 4.72
N ASP A 55 1.75 2.22 5.78
CA ASP A 55 3.06 1.56 5.68
C ASP A 55 2.96 0.24 4.88
N ILE A 56 1.83 -0.48 5.02
CA ILE A 56 1.55 -1.69 4.24
C ILE A 56 1.32 -1.33 2.76
N GLY A 57 0.57 -0.27 2.47
CA GLY A 57 0.42 0.25 1.10
C GLY A 57 1.76 0.66 0.47
N ALA A 58 2.67 1.24 1.26
CA ALA A 58 4.04 1.54 0.82
C ALA A 58 4.83 0.27 0.47
N ALA A 59 4.69 -0.79 1.27
CA ALA A 59 5.32 -2.08 1.00
C ALA A 59 4.80 -2.73 -0.28
N VAL A 60 3.48 -2.62 -0.55
CA VAL A 60 2.87 -3.04 -1.81
C VAL A 60 3.51 -2.32 -3.00
N ALA A 61 3.53 -0.98 -2.97
CA ALA A 61 4.11 -0.17 -4.05
C ALA A 61 5.60 -0.52 -4.26
N PHE A 62 6.35 -0.67 -3.18
CA PHE A 62 7.77 -1.03 -3.23
C PHE A 62 8.02 -2.39 -3.89
N LEU A 63 7.26 -3.43 -3.52
CA LEU A 63 7.37 -4.75 -4.12
C LEU A 63 6.97 -4.74 -5.60
N ALA A 64 5.88 -4.05 -5.93
CA ALA A 64 5.43 -3.92 -7.32
C ALA A 64 6.49 -3.23 -8.20
N SER A 65 7.10 -2.13 -7.73
CA SER A 65 8.22 -1.49 -8.44
C SER A 65 9.49 -2.36 -8.48
N SER A 66 9.76 -3.17 -7.44
CA SER A 66 10.87 -4.14 -7.45
C SER A 66 10.69 -5.19 -8.55
N PHE A 67 9.46 -5.67 -8.76
CA PHE A 67 9.12 -6.53 -9.87
C PHE A 67 9.33 -5.84 -11.22
N GLU A 68 8.89 -4.59 -11.37
CA GLU A 68 9.03 -3.86 -12.63
C GLU A 68 10.50 -3.68 -13.07
N GLU A 69 11.39 -3.42 -12.11
CA GLU A 69 12.82 -3.26 -12.35
C GLU A 69 13.57 -4.60 -12.48
N GLY A 70 13.21 -5.59 -11.66
CA GLY A 70 13.96 -6.84 -11.51
C GLY A 70 13.37 -8.07 -12.20
N GLY A 71 12.06 -8.06 -12.49
CA GLY A 71 11.30 -9.16 -13.09
C GLY A 71 11.14 -10.40 -12.21
N ASP A 72 11.26 -10.29 -10.88
CA ASP A 72 11.06 -11.41 -9.95
C ASP A 72 9.56 -11.55 -9.63
N ASP A 73 8.87 -12.51 -10.26
CA ASP A 73 7.42 -12.74 -10.09
C ASP A 73 7.02 -12.86 -8.61
N ALA A 74 7.91 -13.35 -7.74
CA ALA A 74 7.64 -13.47 -6.30
C ALA A 74 7.44 -12.10 -5.61
N ASP A 75 8.01 -11.02 -6.15
CA ASP A 75 7.75 -9.66 -5.66
C ASP A 75 6.32 -9.21 -6.03
N LEU A 76 5.89 -9.47 -7.27
CA LEU A 76 4.54 -9.12 -7.71
C LEU A 76 3.48 -9.92 -6.95
N GLU A 77 3.66 -11.24 -6.84
CA GLU A 77 2.75 -12.11 -6.08
C GLU A 77 2.59 -11.63 -4.63
N ALA A 78 3.69 -11.26 -3.97
CA ALA A 78 3.65 -10.75 -2.60
C ALA A 78 3.01 -9.35 -2.49
N ALA A 79 3.19 -8.50 -3.50
CA ALA A 79 2.54 -7.19 -3.55
C ALA A 79 1.01 -7.35 -3.63
N VAL A 80 0.53 -8.26 -4.48
CA VAL A 80 -0.89 -8.59 -4.62
C VAL A 80 -1.46 -9.15 -3.32
N GLU A 81 -0.79 -10.12 -2.70
CA GLU A 81 -1.23 -10.69 -1.42
C GLU A 81 -1.33 -9.63 -0.32
N LEU A 82 -0.32 -8.75 -0.19
CA LEU A 82 -0.36 -7.68 0.82
C LEU A 82 -1.45 -6.64 0.54
N HIS A 83 -1.72 -6.34 -0.72
CA HIS A 83 -2.82 -5.48 -1.10
C HIS A 83 -4.17 -6.09 -0.67
N ASP A 84 -4.39 -7.36 -0.97
CA ASP A 84 -5.63 -8.04 -0.67
C ASP A 84 -5.85 -8.15 0.85
N LEU A 85 -4.78 -8.47 1.58
CA LEU A 85 -4.79 -8.48 3.04
C LEU A 85 -5.14 -7.10 3.61
N VAL A 86 -4.52 -6.01 3.13
CA VAL A 86 -4.80 -4.68 3.70
C VAL A 86 -6.24 -4.24 3.42
N VAL A 87 -6.76 -4.46 2.21
CA VAL A 87 -8.15 -4.11 1.86
C VAL A 87 -9.16 -4.93 2.66
N ALA A 88 -8.84 -6.18 2.99
CA ALA A 88 -9.66 -7.04 3.84
C ALA A 88 -9.73 -6.59 5.32
N LEU A 89 -8.84 -5.71 5.78
CA LEU A 89 -8.85 -5.20 7.16
C LEU A 89 -9.99 -4.21 7.42
N GLY A 90 -10.76 -3.81 6.41
CA GLY A 90 -12.05 -3.13 6.57
C GLY A 90 -11.95 -1.60 6.65
N GLU A 91 -12.99 -0.97 7.21
CA GLU A 91 -13.23 0.46 7.04
C GLU A 91 -12.14 1.39 7.64
N GLY A 92 -11.31 0.86 8.55
CA GLY A 92 -10.17 1.60 9.11
C GLY A 92 -9.10 1.99 8.08
N VAL A 93 -9.07 1.30 6.93
CA VAL A 93 -8.13 1.55 5.83
C VAL A 93 -8.44 2.89 5.14
N TRP A 94 -9.72 3.24 4.99
CA TRP A 94 -10.19 4.35 4.16
C TRP A 94 -10.10 5.69 4.89
N GLN A 95 -8.87 6.14 5.13
CA GLN A 95 -8.55 7.41 5.79
C GLN A 95 -7.38 8.08 5.09
N PRO A 96 -7.29 9.43 5.10
CA PRO A 96 -6.19 10.14 4.44
C PRO A 96 -4.80 9.72 4.89
N ALA A 97 -4.64 9.34 6.17
CA ALA A 97 -3.37 8.84 6.71
C ALA A 97 -2.86 7.57 5.99
N ASN A 98 -3.73 6.87 5.27
CA ASN A 98 -3.42 5.63 4.56
C ASN A 98 -3.38 5.83 3.04
N ALA A 99 -3.18 7.05 2.55
CA ALA A 99 -3.14 7.37 1.11
C ALA A 99 -2.24 6.45 0.29
N LEU A 100 -1.16 5.92 0.89
CA LEU A 100 -0.25 4.99 0.24
C LEU A 100 -0.89 3.65 -0.15
N VAL A 101 -2.03 3.26 0.44
CA VAL A 101 -2.81 2.09 -0.01
C VAL A 101 -3.35 2.32 -1.43
N GLY A 102 -3.89 3.51 -1.70
CA GLY A 102 -4.34 3.89 -3.04
C GLY A 102 -3.20 4.01 -4.05
N TRP A 103 -2.03 4.48 -3.59
CA TRP A 103 -0.82 4.53 -4.40
C TRP A 103 -0.32 3.13 -4.76
N GLY A 104 -0.26 2.20 -3.80
CA GLY A 104 0.07 0.80 -4.07
C GLY A 104 -0.88 0.15 -5.08
N GLY A 105 -2.18 0.42 -4.96
CA GLY A 105 -3.17 0.00 -5.97
C GLY A 105 -2.90 0.59 -7.36
N ALA A 106 -2.46 1.86 -7.44
CA ALA A 106 -2.21 2.51 -8.72
C ALA A 106 -1.04 1.86 -9.46
N ILE A 107 0.06 1.56 -8.74
CA ILE A 107 1.22 0.86 -9.29
C ILE A 107 0.85 -0.57 -9.71
N LEU A 108 0.07 -1.29 -8.90
CA LEU A 108 -0.39 -2.63 -9.27
C LEU A 108 -1.28 -2.60 -10.51
N TYR A 109 -2.16 -1.62 -10.65
CA TYR A 109 -2.98 -1.45 -11.86
C TYR A 109 -2.14 -1.16 -13.10
N GLU A 110 -1.14 -0.28 -12.99
CA GLU A 110 -0.24 0.04 -14.11
C GLU A 110 0.48 -1.22 -14.63
N ILE A 111 0.92 -2.09 -13.72
CA ILE A 111 1.66 -3.32 -14.05
C ILE A 111 0.74 -4.43 -14.58
N THR A 112 -0.43 -4.61 -13.96
CA THR A 112 -1.29 -5.80 -14.19
C THR A 112 -2.48 -5.52 -15.11
N GLY A 113 -2.95 -4.28 -15.17
CA GLY A 113 -4.20 -3.88 -15.81
C GLY A 113 -5.47 -4.40 -15.09
N GLU A 114 -5.36 -4.91 -13.87
CA GLU A 114 -6.51 -5.49 -13.16
C GLU A 114 -7.39 -4.42 -12.48
N ASP A 115 -8.67 -4.37 -12.89
CA ASP A 115 -9.66 -3.40 -12.39
C ASP A 115 -9.83 -3.41 -10.86
N ALA A 116 -9.52 -4.51 -10.19
CA ALA A 116 -9.61 -4.61 -8.74
C ALA A 116 -8.64 -3.62 -8.04
N PHE A 117 -7.42 -3.45 -8.57
CA PHE A 117 -6.46 -2.50 -8.02
C PHE A 117 -6.86 -1.06 -8.33
N LEU A 118 -7.39 -0.82 -9.54
CA LEU A 118 -7.95 0.48 -9.89
C LEU A 118 -9.12 0.86 -8.98
N ALA A 119 -9.96 -0.08 -8.58
CA ALA A 119 -11.07 0.20 -7.66
C ALA A 119 -10.57 0.65 -6.28
N THR A 120 -9.46 0.08 -5.77
CA THR A 120 -8.80 0.57 -4.54
C THR A 120 -8.26 1.98 -4.73
N THR A 121 -7.60 2.25 -5.86
CA THR A 121 -7.08 3.56 -6.26
C THR A 121 -8.18 4.62 -6.31
N GLU A 122 -9.27 4.36 -7.04
CA GLU A 122 -10.42 5.25 -7.14
C GLU A 122 -11.05 5.50 -5.76
N ARG A 123 -11.26 4.45 -4.97
CA ARG A 123 -11.84 4.58 -3.62
C ARG A 123 -10.98 5.44 -2.70
N MET A 124 -9.66 5.26 -2.70
CA MET A 124 -8.77 6.09 -1.88
C MET A 124 -8.70 7.53 -2.41
N ALA A 125 -8.72 7.74 -3.73
CA ALA A 125 -8.77 9.07 -4.32
C ALA A 125 -10.04 9.83 -3.90
N ASP A 126 -11.19 9.14 -3.85
CA ASP A 126 -12.44 9.70 -3.34
C ASP A 126 -12.31 10.10 -1.86
N VAL A 127 -11.76 9.21 -1.02
CA VAL A 127 -11.49 9.50 0.41
C VAL A 127 -10.63 10.76 0.57
N LEU A 128 -9.60 10.91 -0.24
CA LEU A 128 -8.72 12.08 -0.20
C LEU A 128 -9.49 13.33 -0.66
N CYS A 129 -10.20 13.28 -1.78
CA CYS A 129 -10.97 14.42 -2.28
C CYS A 129 -12.03 14.88 -1.26
N GLU A 130 -12.74 13.95 -0.62
CA GLU A 130 -13.78 14.25 0.38
C GLU A 130 -13.20 14.82 1.68
N ALA A 131 -12.02 14.36 2.09
CA ALA A 131 -11.38 14.78 3.34
C ALA A 131 -10.53 16.04 3.21
N GLN A 132 -10.26 16.52 2.00
CA GLN A 132 -9.40 17.68 1.77
C GLN A 132 -10.02 18.94 2.38
N ALA A 133 -9.25 19.65 3.23
CA ALA A 133 -9.67 20.94 3.74
C ALA A 133 -9.70 22.00 2.62
N PRO A 134 -10.46 23.10 2.75
CA PRO A 134 -10.45 24.19 1.75
C PRO A 134 -9.07 24.82 1.49
N SER A 135 -8.12 24.66 2.41
CA SER A 135 -6.71 25.03 2.27
C SER A 135 -5.93 24.12 1.31
N GLY A 136 -6.50 22.99 0.89
CA GLY A 136 -5.83 21.95 0.12
C GLY A 136 -5.06 20.93 0.98
N SER A 137 -5.15 21.00 2.30
CA SER A 137 -4.39 20.16 3.24
C SER A 137 -5.19 18.96 3.75
N TRP A 138 -4.47 17.93 4.18
CA TRP A 138 -5.01 16.79 4.92
C TRP A 138 -4.35 16.75 6.30
N GLY A 139 -5.15 16.96 7.35
CA GLY A 139 -4.65 17.19 8.72
C GLY A 139 -4.23 18.65 8.94
N GLU A 140 -4.76 19.29 9.99
CA GLU A 140 -4.41 20.67 10.32
C GLU A 140 -2.97 20.74 10.85
N GLY A 141 -2.08 21.40 10.10
CA GLY A 141 -0.67 21.54 10.47
C GLY A 141 0.20 20.30 10.23
N ASP A 142 -0.33 19.28 9.54
CA ASP A 142 0.44 18.11 9.13
C ASP A 142 0.91 18.24 7.68
N ASP A 143 2.03 18.96 7.51
CA ASP A 143 2.64 19.19 6.20
C ASP A 143 3.13 17.89 5.55
N VAL A 144 3.49 16.88 6.36
CA VAL A 144 3.97 15.58 5.87
C VAL A 144 2.80 14.80 5.27
N LEU A 145 1.71 14.68 6.01
CA LEU A 145 0.49 14.04 5.50
C LEU A 145 -0.01 14.74 4.25
N THR A 146 -0.02 16.08 4.24
CA THR A 146 -0.47 16.85 3.07
C THR A 146 0.40 16.57 1.84
N ALA A 147 1.72 16.58 1.97
CA ALA A 147 2.62 16.30 0.86
C ALA A 147 2.46 14.86 0.34
N LEU A 148 2.33 13.89 1.25
CA LEU A 148 2.16 12.48 0.93
C LEU A 148 0.82 12.21 0.23
N ALA A 149 -0.28 12.75 0.76
CA ALA A 149 -1.61 12.62 0.18
C ALA A 149 -1.70 13.26 -1.21
N ALA A 150 -1.12 14.45 -1.39
CA ALA A 150 -1.07 15.11 -2.68
C ALA A 150 -0.29 14.30 -3.73
N ALA A 151 0.88 13.77 -3.36
CA ALA A 151 1.69 12.95 -4.26
C ALA A 151 0.99 11.64 -4.64
N ALA A 152 0.38 10.97 -3.66
CA ALA A 152 -0.39 9.76 -3.89
C ALA A 152 -1.58 10.04 -4.83
N LEU A 153 -2.33 11.13 -4.60
CA LEU A 153 -3.48 11.49 -5.42
C LEU A 153 -3.13 11.76 -6.89
N VAL A 154 -1.94 12.33 -7.17
CA VAL A 154 -1.45 12.48 -8.54
C VAL A 154 -1.26 11.13 -9.21
N ALA A 155 -0.57 10.19 -8.56
CA ALA A 155 -0.38 8.85 -9.10
C ALA A 155 -1.71 8.10 -9.31
N MET A 156 -2.67 8.29 -8.41
CA MET A 156 -4.01 7.71 -8.55
C MET A 156 -4.76 8.31 -9.76
N ALA A 157 -4.65 9.63 -9.98
CA ALA A 157 -5.26 10.29 -11.13
C ALA A 157 -4.66 9.80 -12.45
N ASP A 158 -3.34 9.65 -12.52
CA ASP A 158 -2.64 9.12 -13.70
C ASP A 158 -3.13 7.69 -14.04
N ALA A 159 -3.32 6.83 -13.03
CA ALA A 159 -3.85 5.48 -13.22
C ALA A 159 -5.31 5.48 -13.74
N VAL A 160 -6.15 6.39 -13.25
CA VAL A 160 -7.54 6.54 -13.71
C VAL A 160 -7.59 7.04 -15.16
N ASP A 161 -6.75 8.01 -15.50
CA ASP A 161 -6.66 8.56 -16.85
C ASP A 161 -6.14 7.50 -17.84
N ALA A 162 -5.18 6.67 -17.44
CA ALA A 162 -4.67 5.56 -18.26
C ALA A 162 -5.78 4.57 -18.67
N ARG A 163 -6.81 4.35 -17.84
CA ARG A 163 -7.99 3.54 -18.23
C ARG A 163 -8.79 4.19 -19.36
N ALA A 164 -8.91 5.53 -19.36
CA ALA A 164 -9.74 6.24 -20.34
C ALA A 164 -9.19 6.20 -21.78
N ASP A 165 -7.91 5.85 -21.92
CA ASP A 165 -7.20 5.76 -23.21
C ASP A 165 -7.20 4.33 -23.82
N VAL A 166 -7.79 3.34 -23.14
CA VAL A 166 -7.92 1.93 -23.59
C VAL A 166 -9.28 1.68 -24.25
#